data_AF-A0A2P8HCN3-F1
#
_entry.id   AF-A0A2P8HCN3-F1
#
_cell.length_a   1.000
_cell.length_b   1.000
_cell.length_c   1.000
_cell.angle_alpha   90.00
_cell.angle_beta   90.00
_cell.angle_gamma   90.00
#
_symmetry.space_group_name_H-M   'P 1'
#
loop_
_entity.id
_entity.type
_entity.pdbx_description
1 polymer ?
#
loop_
_entity_poly.entity_id
_entity_poly.type
_entity_poly.pdbx_seq_one_letter_code
_entity_poly.pdbx_strand_id
1 'polypeptide(L)'
;MTPSTHEMLSISYCTVSMNRIEQVKVTLPLNIKENERFSNLKFLLLDYNSSDGLEEWVRENLEEHILSGKLTYYKYHDAPFFNASHSRNMLFRLSKNDIICNVDADNIVYGEFTEHIMAQYRRNPEVLIVTDLSKEKYDMRDAVGRFCCRRNDFIQVGGYDESIVGYGFEDVDLYKRISRLGREKCVIDNAGLLAVLNHSDEERVVNDWLVQKHHAIFIGSKEGGLELLILTDDRRYIRGTAITGRYEKENFQFGYDEGPCGEWEHNADGTFTLRPTGGETLQLQVIDEKENYLLSGQGEQLYLMRLTETEGVNKAVMLYRMSVNQEIYQKNIANNHLTANSKGFGFGLVYQNFDTQTPIDLSQFS
;
A
#
# COMPACT_ATOMS: atom_id res chain seq x y z
N MET A 1 -36.05 -29.91 1.93
CA MET A 1 -35.15 -28.85 2.44
C MET A 1 -35.72 -27.54 1.95
N THR A 2 -36.32 -26.77 2.86
CA THR A 2 -36.74 -25.38 2.61
C THR A 2 -35.51 -24.55 2.24
N PRO A 3 -35.60 -23.58 1.31
CA PRO A 3 -34.50 -22.66 1.06
C PRO A 3 -34.17 -21.97 2.38
N SER A 4 -32.92 -22.07 2.83
CA SER A 4 -32.47 -21.30 3.99
C SER A 4 -32.73 -19.84 3.69
N THR A 5 -33.36 -19.13 4.62
CA THR A 5 -33.39 -17.68 4.68
C THR A 5 -32.03 -17.14 4.26
N HIS A 6 -31.93 -16.46 3.11
CA HIS A 6 -30.68 -15.83 2.71
C HIS A 6 -30.35 -14.77 3.74
N GLU A 7 -29.44 -15.09 4.65
CA GLU A 7 -28.89 -14.14 5.60
C GLU A 7 -28.30 -12.99 4.79
N MET A 8 -28.76 -11.77 5.08
CA MET A 8 -28.34 -10.59 4.35
C MET A 8 -26.90 -10.27 4.77
N LEU A 9 -25.95 -10.59 3.90
CA LEU A 9 -24.52 -10.35 4.16
C LEU A 9 -24.25 -8.90 4.51
N SER A 10 -23.53 -8.66 5.59
CA SER A 10 -23.09 -7.34 6.00
C SER A 10 -21.77 -6.95 5.31
N ILE A 11 -21.61 -5.65 5.02
CA ILE A 11 -20.44 -5.11 4.30
C ILE A 11 -19.76 -4.04 5.15
N SER A 12 -18.43 -4.04 5.20
CA SER A 12 -17.63 -2.91 5.70
C SER A 12 -16.85 -2.27 4.56
N TYR A 13 -17.12 -1.00 4.28
CA TYR A 13 -16.21 -0.16 3.52
C TYR A 13 -15.11 0.34 4.45
N CYS A 14 -13.88 -0.02 4.12
CA CYS A 14 -12.72 0.17 4.96
C CYS A 14 -11.77 1.17 4.28
N THR A 15 -11.62 2.35 4.88
CA THR A 15 -10.75 3.42 4.40
C THR A 15 -9.64 3.67 5.40
N VAL A 16 -8.40 3.61 4.93
CA VAL A 16 -7.24 4.07 5.69
C VAL A 16 -6.85 5.46 5.20
N SER A 17 -6.47 6.35 6.12
CA SER A 17 -5.95 7.67 5.81
C SER A 17 -4.69 7.97 6.62
N MET A 18 -3.68 8.52 5.96
CA MET A 18 -2.55 9.20 6.60
C MET A 18 -2.28 10.48 5.80
N ASN A 19 -2.61 11.63 6.38
CA ASN A 19 -2.44 12.95 5.75
C ASN A 19 -3.22 13.13 4.42
N ARG A 20 -4.46 12.63 4.36
CA ARG A 20 -5.36 12.72 3.18
C ARG A 20 -6.71 13.39 3.50
N ILE A 21 -6.72 14.33 4.45
CA ILE A 21 -7.96 14.98 4.91
C ILE A 21 -8.76 15.62 3.77
N GLU A 22 -8.11 16.21 2.78
CA GLU A 22 -8.79 16.88 1.66
C GLU A 22 -9.59 15.89 0.81
N GLN A 23 -9.07 14.68 0.59
CA GLN A 23 -9.81 13.61 -0.08
C GLN A 23 -10.94 13.08 0.82
N VAL A 24 -10.67 12.80 2.09
CA VAL A 24 -11.67 12.28 3.06
C VAL A 24 -12.85 13.23 3.21
N LYS A 25 -12.61 14.56 3.23
CA LYS A 25 -13.63 15.62 3.28
C LYS A 25 -14.67 15.50 2.16
N VAL A 26 -14.25 15.02 1.00
CA VAL A 26 -15.10 14.88 -0.18
C VAL A 26 -15.72 13.50 -0.24
N THR A 27 -14.90 12.45 -0.14
CA THR A 27 -15.33 11.07 -0.43
C THR A 27 -16.18 10.48 0.68
N LEU A 28 -15.78 10.60 1.95
CA LEU A 28 -16.45 9.88 3.03
C LEU A 28 -17.91 10.34 3.25
N PRO A 29 -18.23 11.65 3.31
CA PRO A 29 -19.62 12.09 3.42
C PRO A 29 -20.47 11.68 2.21
N LEU A 30 -19.91 11.80 1.00
CA LEU A 30 -20.59 11.40 -0.24
C LEU A 30 -20.88 9.89 -0.23
N ASN A 31 -19.87 9.09 0.08
CA ASN A 31 -19.97 7.63 0.13
C ASN A 31 -21.01 7.18 1.16
N ILE A 32 -21.06 7.80 2.34
CA ILE A 32 -22.09 7.50 3.36
C ILE A 32 -23.48 7.81 2.81
N LYS A 33 -23.67 9.00 2.21
CA LYS A 33 -24.95 9.45 1.64
C LYS A 33 -25.44 8.54 0.51
N GLU A 34 -24.59 8.22 -0.46
CA GLU A 34 -24.93 7.37 -1.61
C GLU A 34 -25.31 5.94 -1.19
N ASN A 35 -24.95 5.53 0.03
CA ASN A 35 -25.18 4.21 0.56
C ASN A 35 -26.04 4.19 1.84
N GLU A 36 -26.78 5.27 2.11
CA GLU A 36 -27.62 5.40 3.30
C GLU A 36 -28.70 4.31 3.36
N ARG A 37 -29.25 3.94 2.21
CA ARG A 37 -30.31 2.90 2.08
C ARG A 37 -29.88 1.49 2.49
N PHE A 38 -28.59 1.21 2.63
CA PHE A 38 -28.07 -0.11 2.99
C PHE A 38 -27.82 -0.21 4.49
N SER A 39 -28.78 -0.76 5.23
CA SER A 39 -28.71 -0.90 6.70
C SER A 39 -27.64 -1.90 7.17
N ASN A 40 -27.26 -2.84 6.33
CA ASN A 40 -26.22 -3.85 6.54
C ASN A 40 -24.81 -3.39 6.11
N LEU A 41 -24.65 -2.12 5.72
CA LEU A 41 -23.36 -1.52 5.35
C LEU A 41 -22.87 -0.57 6.44
N LYS A 42 -21.60 -0.74 6.84
CA LYS A 42 -20.87 0.18 7.71
C LYS A 42 -19.63 0.76 7.02
N PHE A 43 -19.24 1.94 7.46
CA PHE A 43 -18.00 2.60 7.10
C PHE A 43 -17.02 2.51 8.26
N LEU A 44 -15.78 2.15 7.98
CA LEU A 44 -14.68 2.14 8.93
C LEU A 44 -13.59 3.06 8.41
N LEU A 45 -13.19 4.06 9.19
CA LEU A 45 -12.08 4.95 8.88
C LEU A 45 -10.95 4.70 9.88
N LEU A 46 -9.77 4.32 9.41
CA LEU A 46 -8.54 4.30 10.21
C LEU A 46 -7.71 5.53 9.89
N ASP A 47 -7.59 6.41 10.88
CA ASP A 47 -6.54 7.42 10.92
C ASP A 47 -5.22 6.78 11.36
N TYR A 48 -4.32 6.61 10.40
CA TYR A 48 -3.02 5.96 10.55
C TYR A 48 -1.95 6.99 10.92
N ASN A 49 -2.22 7.72 12.01
CA ASN A 49 -1.38 8.77 12.58
C ASN A 49 -1.23 10.04 11.71
N SER A 50 -2.35 10.56 11.20
CA SER A 50 -2.37 11.82 10.45
C SER A 50 -2.07 13.01 11.35
N SER A 51 -1.42 14.02 10.77
CA SER A 51 -1.09 15.30 11.40
C SER A 51 -1.77 16.50 10.71
N ASP A 52 -2.73 16.24 9.83
CA ASP A 52 -3.42 17.22 8.98
C ASP A 52 -4.78 17.68 9.55
N GLY A 53 -5.09 17.33 10.80
CA GLY A 53 -6.35 17.69 11.48
C GLY A 53 -7.51 16.74 11.20
N LEU A 54 -7.23 15.53 10.70
CA LEU A 54 -8.26 14.55 10.33
C LEU A 54 -9.18 14.18 11.51
N GLU A 55 -8.64 13.94 12.70
CA GLU A 55 -9.45 13.56 13.87
C GLU A 55 -10.46 14.65 14.24
N GLU A 56 -9.98 15.90 14.35
CA GLU A 56 -10.79 17.06 14.71
C GLU A 56 -11.90 17.24 13.68
N TRP A 57 -11.58 17.14 12.39
CA TRP A 57 -12.56 17.27 11.33
C TRP A 57 -13.62 16.14 11.37
N VAL A 58 -13.22 14.89 11.57
CA VAL A 58 -14.16 13.76 11.68
C VAL A 58 -15.09 13.95 12.88
N ARG A 59 -14.56 14.40 14.01
CA ARG A 59 -15.34 14.70 15.21
C ARG A 59 -16.37 15.80 14.96
N GLU A 60 -15.96 16.90 14.32
CA GLU A 60 -16.85 18.04 14.10
C GLU A 60 -17.92 17.78 13.03
N ASN A 61 -17.61 16.96 12.01
CA ASN A 61 -18.45 16.85 10.81
C ASN A 61 -19.16 15.51 10.65
N LEU A 62 -18.72 14.44 11.32
CA LEU A 62 -19.24 13.07 11.14
C LEU A 62 -19.70 12.40 12.44
N GLU A 63 -19.81 13.15 13.55
CA GLU A 63 -20.26 12.63 14.84
C GLU A 63 -21.64 11.95 14.75
N GLU A 64 -22.58 12.49 13.99
CA GLU A 64 -23.90 11.87 13.81
C GLU A 64 -23.84 10.47 13.18
N HIS A 65 -22.89 10.24 12.27
CA HIS A 65 -22.69 8.93 11.64
C HIS A 65 -22.00 7.95 12.59
N ILE A 66 -21.16 8.46 13.50
CA ILE A 66 -20.55 7.66 14.57
C ILE A 66 -21.61 7.25 15.60
N LEU A 67 -22.44 8.18 16.05
CA LEU A 67 -23.50 7.94 17.02
C LEU A 67 -24.57 6.98 16.49
N SER A 68 -24.91 7.06 15.20
CA SER A 68 -25.83 6.10 14.56
C SER A 68 -25.19 4.72 14.30
N GLY A 69 -23.87 4.59 14.46
CA GLY A 69 -23.12 3.37 14.18
C GLY A 69 -22.93 3.07 12.70
N LYS A 70 -23.24 4.03 11.82
CA LYS A 70 -23.00 3.95 10.37
C LYS A 70 -21.51 4.09 10.03
N LEU A 71 -20.81 4.93 10.77
CA LEU A 71 -19.35 5.11 10.73
C LEU A 71 -18.73 4.62 12.02
N THR A 72 -17.54 4.02 11.94
CA THR A 72 -16.66 3.84 13.09
C THR A 72 -15.30 4.45 12.75
N TYR A 73 -14.86 5.37 13.60
CA TYR A 73 -13.55 5.98 13.48
C TYR A 73 -12.56 5.23 14.37
N TYR A 74 -11.38 4.97 13.83
CA TYR A 74 -10.26 4.35 14.52
C TYR A 74 -9.03 5.22 14.39
N LYS A 75 -8.19 5.27 15.42
CA LYS A 75 -6.91 5.95 15.38
C LYS A 75 -5.77 5.06 15.86
N TYR A 76 -4.70 5.04 15.09
CA TYR A 76 -3.42 4.46 15.47
C TYR A 76 -2.38 5.58 15.59
N HIS A 77 -1.67 5.64 16.70
CA HIS A 77 -0.74 6.75 17.01
C HIS A 77 0.73 6.44 16.72
N ASP A 78 1.08 5.17 16.51
CA ASP A 78 2.49 4.73 16.49
C ASP A 78 3.02 4.50 15.07
N ALA A 79 2.44 5.18 14.07
CA ALA A 79 2.88 5.13 12.68
C ALA A 79 3.73 6.37 12.31
N PRO A 80 5.07 6.27 12.24
CA PRO A 80 5.90 7.38 11.78
C PRO A 80 5.83 7.58 10.26
N PHE A 81 5.49 6.53 9.51
CA PHE A 81 5.41 6.51 8.05
C PHE A 81 4.23 5.65 7.62
N PHE A 82 3.75 5.85 6.39
CA PHE A 82 2.65 5.08 5.86
C PHE A 82 3.11 3.65 5.50
N ASN A 83 2.31 2.66 5.90
CA ASN A 83 2.52 1.27 5.54
C ASN A 83 1.15 0.67 5.19
N ALA A 84 0.88 0.55 3.89
CA ALA A 84 -0.41 0.11 3.37
C ALA A 84 -0.82 -1.28 3.87
N SER A 85 0.12 -2.24 3.83
CA SER A 85 -0.10 -3.62 4.26
C SER A 85 -0.52 -3.67 5.74
N HIS A 86 0.27 -3.03 6.62
CA HIS A 86 -0.01 -2.99 8.05
C HIS A 86 -1.31 -2.25 8.37
N SER A 87 -1.52 -1.05 7.82
CA SER A 87 -2.70 -0.23 8.10
C SER A 87 -4.00 -0.90 7.66
N ARG A 88 -4.01 -1.53 6.47
CA ARG A 88 -5.18 -2.25 5.95
C ARG A 88 -5.44 -3.52 6.77
N ASN A 89 -4.38 -4.23 7.18
CA ASN A 89 -4.48 -5.36 8.10
C ASN A 89 -5.16 -4.98 9.41
N MET A 90 -4.75 -3.87 10.04
CA MET A 90 -5.38 -3.37 11.26
C MET A 90 -6.88 -3.13 11.06
N LEU A 91 -7.22 -2.35 10.03
CA LEU A 91 -8.60 -1.93 9.78
C LEU A 91 -9.51 -3.12 9.43
N PHE A 92 -9.05 -4.07 8.62
CA PHE A 92 -9.88 -5.20 8.21
C PHE A 92 -10.11 -6.19 9.35
N ARG A 93 -9.17 -6.32 10.29
CA ARG A 93 -9.37 -7.12 11.51
C ARG A 93 -10.41 -6.51 12.44
N LEU A 94 -10.46 -5.18 12.50
CA LEU A 94 -11.46 -4.40 13.26
C LEU A 94 -12.88 -4.49 12.67
N SER A 95 -13.02 -4.82 11.39
CA SER A 95 -14.32 -5.13 10.80
C SER A 95 -14.96 -6.33 11.50
N LYS A 96 -16.29 -6.27 11.67
CA LYS A 96 -17.11 -7.37 12.20
C LYS A 96 -18.11 -7.91 11.18
N ASN A 97 -18.08 -7.37 9.96
CA ASN A 97 -19.04 -7.71 8.91
C ASN A 97 -18.53 -8.86 8.04
N ASP A 98 -19.44 -9.50 7.32
CA ASP A 98 -19.17 -10.70 6.52
C ASP A 98 -18.23 -10.43 5.35
N ILE A 99 -18.41 -9.28 4.71
CA ILE A 99 -17.65 -8.79 3.56
C ILE A 99 -16.86 -7.57 4.00
N ILE A 100 -15.57 -7.57 3.69
CA ILE A 100 -14.72 -6.38 3.77
C ILE A 100 -14.47 -5.87 2.35
N CYS A 101 -14.41 -4.55 2.20
CA CYS A 101 -14.06 -3.94 0.94
C CYS A 101 -13.16 -2.73 1.15
N ASN A 102 -11.99 -2.73 0.51
CA ASN A 102 -11.06 -1.61 0.57
C ASN A 102 -11.59 -0.45 -0.27
N VAL A 103 -11.59 0.75 0.31
CA VAL A 103 -11.95 1.99 -0.35
C VAL A 103 -10.92 3.02 0.05
N ASP A 104 -9.98 3.34 -0.84
CA ASP A 104 -8.94 4.35 -0.55
C ASP A 104 -9.56 5.74 -0.32
N ALA A 105 -8.82 6.67 0.28
CA ALA A 105 -9.37 7.96 0.72
C ALA A 105 -9.91 8.84 -0.42
N ASP A 106 -9.44 8.63 -1.65
CA ASP A 106 -9.85 9.29 -2.89
C ASP A 106 -10.93 8.52 -3.68
N ASN A 107 -11.39 7.38 -3.17
CA ASN A 107 -12.34 6.54 -3.88
C ASN A 107 -13.79 6.96 -3.59
N ILE A 108 -14.58 7.12 -4.65
CA ILE A 108 -16.05 7.33 -4.55
C ILE A 108 -16.76 5.99 -4.79
N VAL A 109 -17.69 5.65 -3.89
CA VAL A 109 -18.52 4.44 -3.96
C VAL A 109 -20.00 4.80 -4.02
N TYR A 110 -20.58 4.75 -5.22
CA TYR A 110 -22.02 4.94 -5.42
C TYR A 110 -22.82 3.70 -5.01
N GLY A 111 -24.13 3.87 -4.82
CA GLY A 111 -25.03 2.79 -4.43
C GLY A 111 -25.04 1.60 -5.40
N GLU A 112 -24.81 1.85 -6.69
CA GLU A 112 -24.68 0.83 -7.74
C GLU A 112 -23.49 -0.11 -7.50
N PHE A 113 -22.40 0.38 -6.91
CA PHE A 113 -21.27 -0.46 -6.53
C PHE A 113 -21.65 -1.42 -5.39
N THR A 114 -22.38 -0.92 -4.40
CA THR A 114 -22.90 -1.76 -3.31
C THR A 114 -23.87 -2.82 -3.82
N GLU A 115 -24.76 -2.46 -4.76
CA GLU A 115 -25.65 -3.41 -5.42
C GLU A 115 -24.90 -4.47 -6.21
N HIS A 116 -23.85 -4.08 -6.92
CA HIS A 116 -22.97 -4.99 -7.63
C HIS A 116 -22.35 -6.02 -6.68
N ILE A 117 -21.77 -5.57 -5.55
CA ILE A 117 -21.19 -6.49 -4.54
C ILE A 117 -22.25 -7.48 -4.06
N MET A 118 -23.42 -6.98 -3.64
CA MET A 118 -24.49 -7.85 -3.14
C MET A 118 -24.97 -8.84 -4.20
N ALA A 119 -25.06 -8.43 -5.46
CA ALA A 119 -25.45 -9.30 -6.56
C ALA A 119 -24.42 -10.40 -6.82
N GLN A 120 -23.12 -10.08 -6.80
CA GLN A 120 -22.06 -11.08 -7.00
C GLN A 120 -22.06 -12.12 -5.88
N TYR A 121 -22.12 -11.70 -4.61
CA TYR A 121 -22.14 -12.66 -3.49
C TYR A 121 -23.43 -13.49 -3.40
N ARG A 122 -24.57 -12.94 -3.82
CA ARG A 122 -25.81 -13.73 -3.95
C ARG A 122 -25.69 -14.81 -5.03
N ARG A 123 -24.99 -14.51 -6.12
CA ARG A 123 -24.76 -15.45 -7.23
C ARG A 123 -23.70 -16.50 -6.88
N ASN A 124 -22.60 -16.08 -6.28
CA ASN A 124 -21.49 -16.95 -5.88
C ASN A 124 -20.96 -16.50 -4.50
N PRO A 125 -21.25 -17.23 -3.42
CA PRO A 125 -20.73 -16.92 -2.07
C PRO A 125 -19.20 -16.98 -1.96
N GLU A 126 -18.53 -17.66 -2.90
CA GLU A 126 -17.08 -17.91 -2.97
C GLU A 126 -16.38 -17.00 -3.99
N VAL A 127 -16.89 -15.77 -4.17
CA VAL A 127 -16.34 -14.77 -5.10
C VAL A 127 -15.33 -13.85 -4.42
N LEU A 128 -14.25 -13.54 -5.13
CA LEU A 128 -13.33 -12.44 -4.84
C LEU A 128 -13.57 -11.35 -5.90
N ILE A 129 -14.05 -10.18 -5.47
CA ILE A 129 -14.32 -9.06 -6.38
C ILE A 129 -13.08 -8.16 -6.41
N VAL A 130 -12.50 -7.93 -7.58
CA VAL A 130 -11.25 -7.15 -7.77
C VAL A 130 -11.38 -6.24 -8.97
N THR A 131 -10.56 -5.20 -9.05
CA THR A 131 -10.40 -4.43 -10.29
C THR A 131 -9.62 -5.19 -11.36
N ASP A 132 -9.76 -4.74 -12.60
CA ASP A 132 -8.94 -5.20 -13.70
C ASP A 132 -7.50 -4.66 -13.56
N LEU A 133 -6.53 -5.56 -13.52
CA LEU A 133 -5.10 -5.22 -13.44
C LEU A 133 -4.41 -5.22 -14.81
N SER A 134 -5.17 -5.41 -15.90
CA SER A 134 -4.63 -5.46 -17.26
C SER A 134 -4.27 -4.07 -17.80
N LYS A 135 -3.26 -4.04 -18.68
CA LYS A 135 -2.74 -2.82 -19.28
C LYS A 135 -3.73 -2.03 -20.12
N GLU A 136 -4.75 -2.67 -20.68
CA GLU A 136 -5.72 -2.00 -21.55
C GLU A 136 -6.58 -1.00 -20.77
N LYS A 137 -6.62 -1.16 -19.44
CA LYS A 137 -7.39 -0.35 -18.50
C LYS A 137 -6.49 0.39 -17.52
N TYR A 138 -5.26 0.69 -17.93
CA TYR A 138 -4.29 1.43 -17.12
C TYR A 138 -4.81 2.79 -16.66
N ASP A 139 -5.81 3.39 -17.32
CA ASP A 139 -6.45 4.63 -16.88
C ASP A 139 -7.24 4.49 -15.56
N MET A 140 -7.34 3.28 -15.00
CA MET A 140 -8.00 2.99 -13.71
C MET A 140 -7.01 2.70 -12.55
N ARG A 141 -5.75 3.17 -12.63
CA ARG A 141 -4.72 2.94 -11.58
C ARG A 141 -5.20 3.32 -10.19
N ASP A 142 -5.94 4.41 -10.08
CA ASP A 142 -6.33 5.02 -8.80
C ASP A 142 -7.44 4.20 -8.10
N ALA A 143 -8.05 3.23 -8.80
CA ALA A 143 -9.02 2.31 -8.23
C ALA A 143 -8.45 0.89 -8.00
N VAL A 144 -7.17 0.63 -8.31
CA VAL A 144 -6.57 -0.72 -8.24
C VAL A 144 -6.66 -1.35 -6.85
N GLY A 145 -6.58 -0.52 -5.81
CA GLY A 145 -6.72 -0.95 -4.42
C GLY A 145 -8.14 -1.37 -4.05
N ARG A 146 -9.16 -1.14 -4.89
CA ARG A 146 -10.56 -1.47 -4.60
C ARG A 146 -10.81 -2.96 -4.82
N PHE A 147 -11.09 -3.67 -3.74
CA PHE A 147 -11.48 -5.07 -3.80
C PHE A 147 -12.43 -5.40 -2.67
N CYS A 148 -13.22 -6.46 -2.83
CA CYS A 148 -14.04 -6.99 -1.76
C CYS A 148 -13.90 -8.51 -1.65
N CYS A 149 -13.71 -9.00 -0.42
CA CYS A 149 -13.63 -10.43 -0.10
C CYS A 149 -14.43 -10.78 1.16
N ARG A 150 -14.64 -12.08 1.43
CA ARG A 150 -15.09 -12.53 2.74
C ARG A 150 -14.04 -12.18 3.78
N ARG A 151 -14.47 -11.62 4.92
CA ARG A 151 -13.58 -11.36 6.06
C ARG A 151 -12.81 -12.61 6.49
N ASN A 152 -13.49 -13.75 6.51
CA ASN A 152 -12.87 -15.02 6.90
C ASN A 152 -11.76 -15.47 5.94
N ASP A 153 -11.92 -15.24 4.63
CA ASP A 153 -10.87 -15.56 3.64
C ASP A 153 -9.64 -14.70 3.86
N PHE A 154 -9.83 -13.40 4.13
CA PHE A 154 -8.74 -12.47 4.46
C PHE A 154 -7.97 -12.92 5.70
N ILE A 155 -8.67 -13.32 6.75
CA ILE A 155 -8.04 -13.84 7.98
C ILE A 155 -7.32 -15.15 7.72
N GLN A 156 -7.93 -16.05 6.94
CA GLN A 156 -7.35 -17.36 6.63
C GLN A 156 -6.01 -17.26 5.86
N VAL A 157 -5.87 -16.26 4.98
CA VAL A 157 -4.60 -16.01 4.28
C VAL A 157 -3.62 -15.15 5.08
N GLY A 158 -3.95 -14.76 6.31
CA GLY A 158 -3.08 -13.94 7.16
C GLY A 158 -2.98 -12.48 6.73
N GLY A 159 -4.00 -11.94 6.05
CA GLY A 159 -4.04 -10.56 5.58
C GLY A 159 -3.03 -10.22 4.48
N TYR A 160 -2.75 -8.94 4.28
CA TYR A 160 -1.63 -8.46 3.45
C TYR A 160 -0.30 -8.89 4.03
N ASP A 161 0.67 -9.26 3.19
CA ASP A 161 2.03 -9.58 3.63
C ASP A 161 2.74 -8.29 4.11
N GLU A 162 3.02 -8.18 5.42
CA GLU A 162 3.60 -6.96 5.99
C GLU A 162 5.10 -6.78 5.69
N SER A 163 5.73 -7.79 5.05
CA SER A 163 7.06 -7.63 4.46
C SER A 163 7.03 -6.85 3.14
N ILE A 164 5.87 -6.76 2.48
CA ILE A 164 5.65 -5.88 1.32
C ILE A 164 5.40 -4.47 1.85
N VAL A 165 6.40 -3.60 1.69
CA VAL A 165 6.43 -2.24 2.25
C VAL A 165 6.50 -1.20 1.15
N GLY A 166 5.90 -0.04 1.37
CA GLY A 166 5.88 1.05 0.41
C GLY A 166 4.88 0.76 -0.71
N TYR A 167 5.27 1.03 -1.95
CA TYR A 167 4.37 1.00 -3.10
C TYR A 167 4.50 -0.28 -3.93
N GLY A 168 3.38 -0.97 -4.14
CA GLY A 168 3.19 -1.98 -5.18
C GLY A 168 3.34 -3.44 -4.71
N PHE A 169 2.62 -4.32 -5.44
CA PHE A 169 2.52 -5.79 -5.29
C PHE A 169 1.72 -6.31 -4.08
N GLU A 170 1.35 -5.47 -3.12
CA GLU A 170 0.60 -5.89 -1.92
C GLU A 170 -0.78 -6.47 -2.27
N ASP A 171 -1.51 -5.81 -3.17
CA ASP A 171 -2.84 -6.25 -3.61
C ASP A 171 -2.77 -7.52 -4.47
N VAL A 172 -1.80 -7.58 -5.39
CA VAL A 172 -1.61 -8.73 -6.28
C VAL A 172 -1.26 -10.00 -5.49
N ASP A 173 -0.37 -9.88 -4.51
CA ASP A 173 -0.01 -10.95 -3.59
C ASP A 173 -1.24 -11.45 -2.82
N LEU A 174 -2.00 -10.55 -2.19
CA LEU A 174 -3.22 -10.88 -1.46
C LEU A 174 -4.25 -11.59 -2.33
N TYR A 175 -4.56 -11.03 -3.51
CA TYR A 175 -5.58 -11.58 -4.40
C TYR A 175 -5.21 -12.99 -4.87
N LYS A 176 -3.92 -13.25 -5.11
CA LYS A 176 -3.46 -14.58 -5.50
C LYS A 176 -3.63 -15.58 -4.35
N ARG A 177 -3.27 -15.20 -3.12
CA ARG A 177 -3.43 -16.05 -1.93
C ARG A 177 -4.90 -16.36 -1.67
N ILE A 178 -5.81 -15.38 -1.77
CA ILE A 178 -7.25 -15.61 -1.63
C ILE A 178 -7.78 -16.51 -2.75
N SER A 179 -7.38 -16.30 -4.02
CA SER A 179 -7.79 -17.20 -5.11
C SER A 179 -7.32 -18.64 -4.93
N ARG A 180 -6.18 -18.88 -4.24
CA ARG A 180 -5.70 -20.23 -3.90
C ARG A 180 -6.60 -20.96 -2.88
N LEU A 181 -7.51 -20.26 -2.19
CA LEU A 181 -8.59 -20.88 -1.40
C LEU A 181 -9.74 -21.41 -2.29
N GLY A 182 -9.61 -21.34 -3.61
CA GLY A 182 -10.65 -21.73 -4.55
C GLY A 182 -11.69 -20.63 -4.82
N ARG A 183 -11.36 -19.36 -4.53
CA ARG A 183 -12.23 -18.22 -4.80
C ARG A 183 -12.19 -17.80 -6.26
N GLU A 184 -13.35 -17.66 -6.87
CA GLU A 184 -13.49 -17.20 -8.25
C GLU A 184 -13.29 -15.68 -8.29
N LYS A 185 -12.41 -15.19 -9.18
CA LYS A 185 -12.24 -13.76 -9.38
C LYS A 185 -13.38 -13.21 -10.23
N CYS A 186 -14.10 -12.22 -9.70
CA CYS A 186 -14.98 -11.35 -10.46
C CYS A 186 -14.26 -10.01 -10.69
N VAL A 187 -13.93 -9.73 -11.95
CA VAL A 187 -13.26 -8.48 -12.32
C VAL A 187 -14.31 -7.38 -12.53
N ILE A 188 -14.14 -6.24 -11.85
CA ILE A 188 -14.92 -5.04 -12.07
C ILE A 188 -14.40 -4.38 -13.35
N ASP A 189 -15.14 -4.54 -14.43
CA ASP A 189 -14.77 -4.05 -15.76
C ASP A 189 -15.50 -2.76 -16.15
N ASN A 190 -16.53 -2.38 -15.39
CA ASN A 190 -17.31 -1.17 -15.56
C ASN A 190 -16.67 0.02 -14.83
N ALA A 191 -16.11 0.95 -15.59
CA ALA A 191 -15.47 2.17 -15.06
C ALA A 191 -16.42 3.04 -14.22
N GLY A 192 -17.74 3.00 -14.46
CA GLY A 192 -18.72 3.73 -13.65
C GLY A 192 -18.79 3.25 -12.19
N LEU A 193 -18.28 2.05 -11.89
CA LEU A 193 -18.18 1.51 -10.54
C LEU A 193 -16.84 1.84 -9.85
N LEU A 194 -15.92 2.51 -10.55
CA LEU A 194 -14.54 2.75 -10.14
C LEU A 194 -14.21 4.25 -10.11
N ALA A 195 -15.17 5.06 -9.66
CA ALA A 195 -14.99 6.51 -9.54
C ALA A 195 -13.94 6.88 -8.48
N VAL A 196 -13.08 7.82 -8.82
CA VAL A 196 -11.92 8.28 -8.03
C VAL A 196 -11.78 9.80 -8.15
N LEU A 197 -11.24 10.44 -7.13
CA LEU A 197 -10.74 11.80 -7.21
C LEU A 197 -9.33 11.78 -7.78
N ASN A 198 -9.10 12.55 -8.84
CA ASN A 198 -7.77 12.65 -9.43
C ASN A 198 -6.79 13.25 -8.42
N HIS A 199 -5.61 12.65 -8.34
CA HIS A 199 -4.54 13.03 -7.44
C HIS A 199 -3.19 12.86 -8.17
N SER A 200 -2.12 13.43 -7.64
CA SER A 200 -0.80 13.30 -8.27
C SER A 200 -0.08 12.01 -7.82
N ASP A 201 0.87 11.51 -8.61
CA ASP A 201 1.65 10.32 -8.22
C ASP A 201 2.50 10.59 -6.97
N GLU A 202 2.91 11.83 -6.73
CA GLU A 202 3.66 12.24 -5.53
C GLU A 202 2.89 11.92 -4.25
N GLU A 203 1.57 12.12 -4.24
CA GLU A 203 0.75 11.87 -3.06
C GLU A 203 0.75 10.38 -2.67
N ARG A 204 1.04 9.46 -3.61
CA ARG A 204 1.08 8.00 -3.36
C ARG A 204 2.21 7.60 -2.41
N VAL A 205 3.33 8.31 -2.45
CA VAL A 205 4.57 7.94 -1.75
C VAL A 205 5.09 9.01 -0.82
N VAL A 206 4.44 10.17 -0.72
CA VAL A 206 4.90 11.27 0.14
C VAL A 206 5.13 10.84 1.58
N ASN A 207 4.35 9.90 2.11
CA ASN A 207 4.51 9.37 3.48
C ASN A 207 5.38 8.09 3.56
N ASP A 208 6.04 7.65 2.47
CA ASP A 208 7.01 6.55 2.52
C ASP A 208 8.28 7.00 3.25
N TRP A 209 8.84 6.11 4.09
CA TRP A 209 10.08 6.37 4.81
C TRP A 209 11.23 6.82 3.90
N LEU A 210 11.39 6.22 2.71
CA LEU A 210 12.46 6.59 1.79
C LEU A 210 12.28 7.99 1.22
N VAL A 211 11.04 8.42 0.97
CA VAL A 211 10.78 9.81 0.54
C VAL A 211 11.07 10.77 1.70
N GLN A 212 10.74 10.40 2.93
CA GLN A 212 10.88 11.27 4.10
C GLN A 212 12.29 11.30 4.73
N LYS A 213 13.13 10.28 4.47
CA LYS A 213 14.43 10.06 5.16
C LYS A 213 15.59 9.77 4.22
N HIS A 214 15.47 10.11 2.94
CA HIS A 214 16.62 10.10 2.05
C HIS A 214 17.48 11.35 2.28
N HIS A 215 18.79 11.16 2.24
CA HIS A 215 19.76 12.22 2.11
C HIS A 215 20.01 12.59 0.63
N ALA A 216 20.15 11.57 -0.22
CA ALA A 216 20.34 11.73 -1.65
C ALA A 216 19.95 10.43 -2.39
N ILE A 217 19.40 10.58 -3.59
CA ILE A 217 19.13 9.46 -4.50
C ILE A 217 19.89 9.70 -5.79
N PHE A 218 20.53 8.66 -6.29
CA PHE A 218 21.29 8.67 -7.52
C PHE A 218 20.79 7.57 -8.45
N ILE A 219 20.82 7.86 -9.75
CA ILE A 219 20.51 6.91 -10.82
C ILE A 219 21.67 6.80 -11.80
N GLY A 220 21.88 5.61 -12.34
CA GLY A 220 22.85 5.41 -13.42
C GLY A 220 22.47 4.25 -14.32
N SER A 221 23.07 4.17 -15.49
CA SER A 221 22.87 3.02 -16.39
C SER A 221 23.93 1.95 -16.12
N LYS A 222 23.51 0.70 -15.98
CA LYS A 222 24.39 -0.47 -15.85
C LYS A 222 23.90 -1.57 -16.79
N GLU A 223 24.79 -2.51 -17.13
CA GLU A 223 24.36 -3.70 -17.88
C GLU A 223 23.23 -4.40 -17.11
N GLY A 224 22.08 -4.62 -17.77
CA GLY A 224 20.91 -5.26 -17.17
C GLY A 224 19.83 -4.32 -16.62
N GLY A 225 20.09 -3.02 -16.43
CA GLY A 225 19.05 -2.11 -15.94
C GLY A 225 19.48 -0.72 -15.48
N LEU A 226 18.61 -0.10 -14.68
CA LEU A 226 18.86 1.19 -14.04
C LEU A 226 19.44 0.95 -12.65
N GLU A 227 20.66 1.39 -12.41
CA GLU A 227 21.25 1.42 -11.08
C GLU A 227 20.56 2.48 -10.22
N LEU A 228 20.21 2.10 -9.00
CA LEU A 228 19.76 2.99 -7.94
C LEU A 228 20.77 2.95 -6.79
N LEU A 229 21.18 4.13 -6.32
CA LEU A 229 21.89 4.32 -5.06
C LEU A 229 21.11 5.32 -4.21
N ILE A 230 20.68 4.90 -3.02
CA ILE A 230 19.94 5.73 -2.08
C ILE A 230 20.78 5.86 -0.82
N LEU A 231 21.11 7.09 -0.45
CA LEU A 231 21.72 7.42 0.84
C LEU A 231 20.61 7.92 1.77
N THR A 232 20.54 7.39 2.99
CA THR A 232 19.54 7.77 3.99
C THR A 232 20.14 8.64 5.10
N ASP A 233 19.30 9.43 5.76
CA ASP A 233 19.72 10.37 6.82
C ASP A 233 20.38 9.67 8.02
N ASP A 234 20.01 8.41 8.26
CA ASP A 234 20.56 7.57 9.33
C ASP A 234 21.87 6.87 8.92
N ARG A 235 22.56 7.41 7.91
CA ARG A 235 23.88 6.96 7.43
C ARG A 235 23.88 5.56 6.85
N ARG A 236 22.73 5.03 6.40
CA ARG A 236 22.65 3.78 5.64
C ARG A 236 22.56 4.06 4.14
N TYR A 237 23.03 3.13 3.33
CA TYR A 237 22.82 3.19 1.89
C TYR A 237 22.24 1.89 1.36
N ILE A 238 21.40 2.04 0.33
CA ILE A 238 20.77 0.97 -0.42
C ILE A 238 21.26 1.10 -1.86
N ARG A 239 21.69 0.00 -2.45
CA ARG A 239 22.17 -0.03 -3.83
C ARG A 239 21.62 -1.26 -4.53
N GLY A 240 21.25 -1.12 -5.79
CA GLY A 240 20.91 -2.26 -6.62
C GLY A 240 20.46 -1.86 -8.02
N THR A 241 20.34 -2.84 -8.89
CA THR A 241 19.95 -2.63 -10.28
C THR A 241 18.48 -2.98 -10.46
N ALA A 242 17.66 -1.96 -10.77
CA ALA A 242 16.28 -2.16 -11.17
C ALA A 242 16.23 -2.63 -12.63
N ILE A 243 15.75 -3.85 -12.82
CA ILE A 243 15.53 -4.45 -14.14
C ILE A 243 14.11 -4.09 -14.57
N THR A 244 13.98 -3.24 -15.60
CA THR A 244 12.69 -2.93 -16.20
C THR A 244 12.47 -3.82 -17.43
N GLY A 245 11.71 -4.91 -17.27
CA GLY A 245 11.36 -5.82 -18.37
C GLY A 245 10.17 -5.34 -19.20
N ARG A 246 10.03 -5.89 -20.43
CA ARG A 246 8.83 -5.73 -21.26
C ARG A 246 7.72 -6.64 -20.74
N TYR A 247 6.47 -6.19 -20.90
CA TYR A 247 5.27 -6.92 -20.53
C TYR A 247 5.02 -8.08 -21.47
N GLU A 248 5.07 -9.29 -20.94
CA GLU A 248 4.53 -10.47 -21.59
C GLU A 248 3.50 -11.11 -20.65
N LYS A 249 2.24 -11.17 -21.12
CA LYS A 249 1.12 -11.95 -20.56
C LYS A 249 1.13 -12.07 -19.04
N GLU A 250 0.58 -11.06 -18.37
CA GLU A 250 0.26 -11.03 -16.93
C GLU A 250 1.44 -10.86 -15.96
N ASN A 251 2.68 -10.73 -16.44
CA ASN A 251 3.83 -10.45 -15.57
C ASN A 251 4.48 -9.11 -15.95
N PHE A 252 4.36 -8.10 -15.07
CA PHE A 252 5.39 -7.08 -15.00
C PHE A 252 6.68 -7.75 -14.54
N GLN A 253 7.80 -7.47 -15.18
CA GLN A 253 9.12 -7.87 -14.69
C GLN A 253 9.83 -6.62 -14.19
N PHE A 254 9.57 -6.27 -12.93
CA PHE A 254 10.52 -5.56 -12.11
C PHE A 254 11.42 -6.60 -11.43
N GLY A 255 12.72 -6.49 -11.64
CA GLY A 255 13.72 -7.25 -10.89
C GLY A 255 14.55 -6.29 -10.06
N TYR A 256 15.01 -6.72 -8.89
CA TYR A 256 15.96 -5.95 -8.12
C TYR A 256 17.19 -6.79 -7.83
N ASP A 257 18.24 -6.62 -8.62
CA ASP A 257 19.51 -7.21 -8.22
C ASP A 257 20.04 -6.42 -7.02
N GLU A 258 19.81 -6.96 -5.81
CA GLU A 258 20.23 -6.33 -4.57
C GLU A 258 21.76 -6.24 -4.56
N GLY A 259 22.24 -5.00 -4.65
CA GLY A 259 23.65 -4.68 -4.54
C GLY A 259 24.09 -4.60 -3.08
N PRO A 260 25.37 -4.26 -2.85
CA PRO A 260 25.88 -4.06 -1.50
C PRO A 260 25.07 -2.98 -0.77
N CYS A 261 24.70 -3.24 0.48
CA CYS A 261 24.14 -2.25 1.40
C CYS A 261 25.08 -2.07 2.59
N GLY A 262 24.98 -0.94 3.29
CA GLY A 262 25.84 -0.68 4.44
C GLY A 262 25.74 0.76 4.91
N GLU A 263 26.84 1.29 5.42
CA GLU A 263 26.90 2.65 5.97
C GLU A 263 27.59 3.61 5.01
N TRP A 264 27.27 4.91 5.10
CA TRP A 264 27.96 5.94 4.33
C TRP A 264 28.39 7.13 5.18
N GLU A 265 29.44 7.79 4.72
CA GLU A 265 30.04 8.97 5.35
C GLU A 265 30.27 10.06 4.30
N HIS A 266 30.03 11.33 4.67
CA HIS A 266 30.40 12.49 3.85
C HIS A 266 31.73 13.04 4.35
N ASN A 267 32.74 13.00 3.49
CA ASN A 267 34.10 13.39 3.82
C ASN A 267 34.29 14.90 3.70
N ALA A 268 35.33 15.42 4.36
CA ALA A 268 35.69 16.84 4.33
C ALA A 268 36.08 17.35 2.92
N ASP A 269 36.47 16.45 2.02
CA ASP A 269 36.82 16.76 0.63
C ASP A 269 35.62 16.73 -0.33
N GLY A 270 34.40 16.54 0.19
CA GLY A 270 33.16 16.50 -0.59
C GLY A 270 32.84 15.13 -1.21
N THR A 271 33.66 14.11 -0.95
CA THR A 271 33.40 12.74 -1.40
C THR A 271 32.51 11.98 -0.41
N PHE A 272 31.78 10.97 -0.90
CA PHE A 272 31.08 10.04 -0.03
C PHE A 272 31.80 8.70 0.00
N THR A 273 32.01 8.17 1.21
CA THR A 273 32.56 6.83 1.42
C THR A 273 31.43 5.87 1.74
N LEU A 274 31.27 4.80 0.95
CA LEU A 274 30.29 3.73 1.18
C LEU A 274 30.99 2.50 1.75
N ARG A 275 30.60 2.07 2.94
CA ARG A 275 31.14 0.93 3.67
C ARG A 275 30.12 -0.21 3.65
N PRO A 276 30.24 -1.19 2.73
CA PRO A 276 29.29 -2.29 2.66
C PRO A 276 29.37 -3.18 3.91
N THR A 277 28.25 -3.82 4.24
CA THR A 277 28.16 -4.83 5.31
C THR A 277 29.08 -6.05 5.03
N GLY A 278 29.46 -6.25 3.76
CA GLY A 278 30.54 -7.14 3.34
C GLY A 278 31.13 -6.69 2.00
N GLY A 279 32.45 -6.73 1.85
CA GLY A 279 33.16 -6.27 0.65
C GLY A 279 34.11 -5.11 0.92
N GLU A 280 34.64 -4.51 -0.14
CA GLU A 280 35.53 -3.35 -0.03
C GLU A 280 34.75 -2.04 -0.09
N THR A 281 35.35 -1.00 0.49
CA THR A 281 34.80 0.35 0.51
C THR A 281 34.73 0.95 -0.90
N LEU A 282 33.61 1.62 -1.22
CA LEU A 282 33.43 2.37 -2.46
C LEU A 282 33.53 3.88 -2.18
N GLN A 283 33.93 4.64 -3.18
CA GLN A 283 34.01 6.10 -3.15
C GLN A 283 33.08 6.69 -4.21
N LEU A 284 32.22 7.62 -3.82
CA LEU A 284 31.36 8.39 -4.70
C LEU A 284 31.87 9.83 -4.74
N GLN A 285 32.31 10.26 -5.91
CA GLN A 285 32.97 11.57 -6.09
C GLN A 285 32.21 12.39 -7.12
N VAL A 286 32.03 13.68 -6.85
CA VAL A 286 31.48 14.62 -7.84
C VAL A 286 32.48 14.80 -8.98
N ILE A 287 32.00 14.77 -10.23
CA ILE A 287 32.85 14.86 -11.43
C ILE A 287 32.58 16.08 -12.30
N ASP A 288 31.48 16.79 -12.08
CA ASP A 288 31.19 18.04 -12.78
C ASP A 288 30.30 19.01 -11.98
N GLU A 289 30.14 20.23 -12.50
CA GLU A 289 29.31 21.29 -11.92
C GLU A 289 27.81 20.97 -11.94
N LYS A 290 27.39 19.93 -12.66
CA LYS A 290 25.98 19.48 -12.71
C LYS A 290 25.67 18.45 -11.63
N GLU A 291 26.58 18.25 -10.68
CA GLU A 291 26.49 17.21 -9.67
C GLU A 291 26.28 15.81 -10.28
N ASN A 292 26.99 15.50 -11.36
CA ASN A 292 27.20 14.10 -11.72
C ASN A 292 28.28 13.49 -10.84
N TYR A 293 28.19 12.20 -10.58
CA TYR A 293 29.05 11.47 -9.67
C TYR A 293 29.66 10.24 -10.34
N LEU A 294 30.89 9.92 -9.94
CA LEU A 294 31.55 8.67 -10.25
C LEU A 294 31.62 7.83 -8.98
N LEU A 295 30.93 6.69 -8.99
CA LEU A 295 31.11 5.64 -8.02
C LEU A 295 32.29 4.77 -8.47
N SER A 296 33.26 4.58 -7.59
CA SER A 296 34.49 3.83 -7.88
C SER A 296 34.93 2.96 -6.70
N GLY A 297 35.48 1.79 -7.01
CA GLY A 297 35.97 0.81 -6.04
C GLY A 297 35.82 -0.62 -6.58
N GLN A 298 36.65 -1.57 -6.12
CA GLN A 298 36.66 -2.95 -6.63
C GLN A 298 36.82 -3.10 -8.16
N GLY A 299 37.49 -2.15 -8.83
CA GLY A 299 37.60 -2.15 -10.30
C GLY A 299 36.32 -1.72 -11.04
N GLU A 300 35.26 -1.35 -10.31
CA GLU A 300 34.05 -0.76 -10.86
C GLU A 300 34.23 0.75 -11.05
N GLN A 301 33.66 1.26 -12.14
CA GLN A 301 33.46 2.68 -12.39
C GLN A 301 32.05 2.87 -12.93
N LEU A 302 31.21 3.57 -12.17
CA LEU A 302 29.81 3.79 -12.54
C LEU A 302 29.46 5.27 -12.45
N TYR A 303 28.93 5.80 -13.54
CA TYR A 303 28.46 7.17 -13.61
C TYR A 303 27.03 7.26 -13.09
N LEU A 304 26.82 8.15 -12.13
CA LEU A 304 25.56 8.34 -11.42
C LEU A 304 25.16 9.82 -11.51
N MET A 305 23.86 10.07 -11.71
CA MET A 305 23.25 11.39 -11.65
C MET A 305 22.46 11.50 -10.35
N ARG A 306 22.64 12.60 -9.62
CA ARG A 306 21.82 12.90 -8.45
C ARG A 306 20.43 13.39 -8.87
N LEU A 307 19.39 12.83 -8.27
CA LEU A 307 18.03 13.31 -8.43
C LEU A 307 17.77 14.46 -7.45
N THR A 308 17.38 15.62 -7.98
CA THR A 308 17.09 16.83 -7.20
C THR A 308 15.62 17.25 -7.25
N GLU A 309 14.90 16.82 -8.28
CA GLU A 309 13.47 17.12 -8.44
C GLU A 309 12.61 16.09 -7.70
N THR A 310 11.59 16.57 -6.98
CA THR A 310 10.66 15.75 -6.18
C THR A 310 10.03 14.61 -7.00
N GLU A 311 9.62 14.90 -8.23
CA GLU A 311 9.02 13.91 -9.12
C GLU A 311 10.01 12.77 -9.43
N GLY A 312 11.28 13.10 -9.72
CA GLY A 312 12.33 12.12 -9.97
C GLY A 312 12.61 11.24 -8.75
N VAL A 313 12.75 11.86 -7.57
CA VAL A 313 12.93 11.16 -6.28
C VAL A 313 11.79 10.17 -6.03
N ASN A 314 10.54 10.62 -6.16
CA ASN A 314 9.36 9.80 -5.92
C ASN A 314 9.29 8.62 -6.89
N LYS A 315 9.55 8.84 -8.19
CA LYS A 315 9.61 7.77 -9.20
C LYS A 315 10.72 6.75 -8.90
N ALA A 316 11.89 7.20 -8.45
CA ALA A 316 12.98 6.31 -8.07
C ALA A 316 12.63 5.45 -6.85
N VAL A 317 11.99 6.05 -5.83
CA VAL A 317 11.50 5.29 -4.66
C VAL A 317 10.43 4.30 -5.06
N MET A 318 9.44 4.70 -5.88
CA MET A 318 8.42 3.79 -6.40
C MET A 318 9.04 2.61 -7.16
N LEU A 319 10.00 2.89 -8.05
CA LEU A 319 10.70 1.85 -8.80
C LEU A 319 11.42 0.88 -7.85
N TYR A 320 12.17 1.39 -6.88
CA TYR A 320 12.83 0.55 -5.87
C TYR A 320 11.84 -0.34 -5.12
N ARG A 321 10.76 0.25 -4.57
CA ARG A 321 9.73 -0.48 -3.82
C ARG A 321 9.08 -1.57 -4.66
N MET A 322 8.66 -1.23 -5.87
CA MET A 322 8.04 -2.19 -6.79
C MET A 322 8.99 -3.35 -7.13
N SER A 323 10.27 -3.08 -7.37
CA SER A 323 11.24 -4.13 -7.69
C SER A 323 11.49 -5.07 -6.51
N VAL A 324 11.68 -4.54 -5.30
CA VAL A 324 11.87 -5.38 -4.09
C VAL A 324 10.60 -6.17 -3.77
N ASN A 325 9.44 -5.52 -3.82
CA ASN A 325 8.17 -6.15 -3.49
C ASN A 325 7.78 -7.22 -4.52
N GLN A 326 8.18 -7.05 -5.78
CA GLN A 326 8.02 -8.10 -6.78
C GLN A 326 8.77 -9.37 -6.39
N GLU A 327 10.00 -9.27 -5.89
CA GLU A 327 10.76 -10.46 -5.49
C GLU A 327 10.12 -11.19 -4.33
N ILE A 328 9.60 -10.45 -3.34
CA ILE A 328 8.82 -11.01 -2.24
C ILE A 328 7.62 -11.77 -2.81
N TYR A 329 6.83 -11.13 -3.68
CA TYR A 329 5.70 -11.76 -4.35
C TYR A 329 6.12 -13.03 -5.12
N GLN A 330 7.18 -12.98 -5.93
CA GLN A 330 7.64 -14.15 -6.69
C GLN A 330 8.11 -15.29 -5.79
N LYS A 331 8.81 -14.98 -4.69
CA LYS A 331 9.17 -15.98 -3.65
C LYS A 331 7.92 -16.59 -3.02
N ASN A 332 6.90 -15.78 -2.70
CA ASN A 332 5.62 -16.25 -2.18
C ASN A 332 4.90 -17.18 -3.18
N ILE A 333 4.92 -16.85 -4.47
CA ILE A 333 4.36 -17.70 -5.52
C ILE A 333 5.10 -19.03 -5.62
N ALA A 334 6.43 -19.00 -5.73
CA ALA A 334 7.28 -20.17 -5.92
C ALA A 334 7.20 -21.15 -4.74
N ASN A 335 7.13 -20.62 -3.53
CA ASN A 335 7.02 -21.42 -2.30
C ASN A 335 5.59 -21.87 -1.97
N ASN A 336 4.62 -21.57 -2.84
CA ASN A 336 3.20 -21.78 -2.59
C ASN A 336 2.75 -21.20 -1.23
N HIS A 337 3.28 -20.02 -0.89
CA HIS A 337 2.98 -19.32 0.35
C HIS A 337 1.51 -18.89 0.33
N LEU A 338 0.67 -19.57 1.12
CA LEU A 338 -0.77 -19.33 1.18
C LEU A 338 -1.14 -18.33 2.29
N THR A 339 -0.47 -18.44 3.43
CA THR A 339 -0.75 -17.65 4.63
C THR A 339 0.44 -16.77 4.94
N ALA A 340 0.27 -15.45 4.78
CA ALA A 340 1.24 -14.44 5.17
C ALA A 340 1.30 -14.30 6.70
N ASN A 341 2.34 -13.64 7.19
CA ASN A 341 2.45 -13.21 8.60
C ASN A 341 2.23 -14.35 9.62
N SER A 342 3.10 -15.37 9.58
CA SER A 342 3.02 -16.56 10.46
C SER A 342 2.92 -16.28 11.96
N LYS A 343 3.31 -15.08 12.42
CA LYS A 343 3.26 -14.65 13.82
C LYS A 343 2.02 -13.80 14.16
N GLY A 344 1.11 -13.59 13.21
CA GLY A 344 0.00 -12.64 13.28
C GLY A 344 0.31 -11.33 12.53
N PHE A 345 -0.72 -10.52 12.30
CA PHE A 345 -0.69 -9.36 11.39
C PHE A 345 -1.55 -8.20 11.91
N GLY A 346 -1.23 -6.98 11.50
CA GLY A 346 -1.94 -5.75 11.87
C GLY A 346 -1.84 -5.47 13.37
N PHE A 347 -0.64 -5.61 13.94
CA PHE A 347 -0.43 -5.47 15.38
C PHE A 347 -0.30 -4.02 15.81
N GLY A 348 -1.01 -3.65 16.87
CA GLY A 348 -0.90 -2.34 17.48
C GLY A 348 -2.07 -2.03 18.39
N LEU A 349 -1.99 -0.91 19.09
CA LEU A 349 -3.05 -0.39 19.94
C LEU A 349 -3.87 0.61 19.14
N VAL A 350 -5.14 0.30 18.90
CA VAL A 350 -6.05 1.17 18.14
C VAL A 350 -7.15 1.72 19.02
N TYR A 351 -7.47 2.99 18.85
CA TYR A 351 -8.44 3.71 19.65
C TYR A 351 -9.70 3.93 18.85
N GLN A 352 -10.86 3.58 19.42
CA GLN A 352 -12.14 3.67 18.72
C GLN A 352 -12.90 4.94 19.11
N ASN A 353 -13.48 5.63 18.12
CA ASN A 353 -14.42 6.74 18.30
C ASN A 353 -13.96 7.77 19.35
N PHE A 354 -12.69 8.19 19.24
CA PHE A 354 -12.08 9.20 20.09
C PHE A 354 -11.85 8.81 21.57
N ASP A 355 -12.10 7.56 21.95
CA ASP A 355 -11.65 7.05 23.25
C ASP A 355 -10.12 7.05 23.27
N THR A 356 -9.50 7.66 24.28
CA THR A 356 -8.03 7.74 24.44
C THR A 356 -7.51 6.85 25.58
N GLN A 357 -8.40 6.15 26.28
CA GLN A 357 -8.09 5.40 27.50
C GLN A 357 -8.21 3.89 27.30
N THR A 358 -9.10 3.45 26.40
CA THR A 358 -9.37 2.03 26.17
C THR A 358 -8.90 1.59 24.79
N PRO A 359 -7.62 1.25 24.61
CA PRO A 359 -7.16 0.73 23.33
C PRO A 359 -7.73 -0.66 23.05
N ILE A 360 -8.00 -0.92 21.78
CA ILE A 360 -8.18 -2.25 21.22
C ILE A 360 -6.78 -2.79 20.89
N ASP A 361 -6.34 -3.79 21.67
CA ASP A 361 -5.06 -4.45 21.46
C ASP A 361 -5.18 -5.53 20.38
N LEU A 362 -4.74 -5.18 19.17
CA LEU A 362 -4.78 -6.09 18.03
C LEU A 362 -3.75 -7.23 18.12
N SER A 363 -2.84 -7.25 19.10
CA SER A 363 -1.96 -8.41 19.34
C SER A 363 -2.68 -9.61 19.96
N GLN A 364 -3.84 -9.38 20.59
CA GLN A 364 -4.61 -10.40 21.29
C GLN A 364 -5.70 -11.07 20.43
N PHE A 365 -5.93 -10.56 19.22
CA PHE A 365 -6.92 -11.12 18.30
C PHE A 365 -6.26 -12.29 17.52
N SER A 366 -6.69 -13.52 17.76
CA SER A 366 -6.28 -14.69 16.98
C SER A 366 -6.93 -14.69 15.60
#